data_AF-A0A0K8V8S7-F1
#
_entry.id   AF-A0A0K8V8S7-F1
#
_cell.length_a   1.000
_cell.length_b   1.000
_cell.length_c   1.000
_cell.angle_alpha   90.00
_cell.angle_beta   90.00
_cell.angle_gamma   90.00
#
_symmetry.space_group_name_H-M   'P 1'
#
loop_
_entity.id
_entity.type
_entity.pdbx_description
1 polymer ?
#
loop_
_entity_poly.entity_id
_entity_poly.type
_entity_poly.pdbx_seq_one_letter_code
_entity_poly.pdbx_strand_id
1 'polypeptide(L)'
;VLPMIEKVLRQYGDNTILGPKLIASSTTTPSYVVFEDLALKGYTTIGYRHPNLEEMKITLLKLAKLHAISYKLCKEEEDNIIMTLDKGSMNSADPTTFPHVKYGIRFLKEILSESGDLKQYVPYIASVEHLLCEKSIDMFNEAGSGKRDGIFVVNHGDFHLKNIMIKKNEDTLTDVMLLDYQISIFGSPAIDLHYAFIMMFGPEMRRDHYDELLYFYITNFQETLCKTEYKGHIPTHIEIRQELTKHRYWGLFLLLCFLLFNYILADENKDIAEVLENAEVLRKELEDPKLLDELRVLLSRFLYNGYFEM
;
A
#
# COMPACT_ATOMS: atom_id res chain seq x y z
N VAL A 1 -13.37 -0.55 -13.67
CA VAL A 1 -13.25 0.62 -12.77
C VAL A 1 -12.30 1.69 -13.32
N LEU A 2 -11.03 1.40 -13.62
CA LEU A 2 -10.07 2.44 -14.05
C LEU A 2 -10.52 3.33 -15.23
N PRO A 3 -11.08 2.80 -16.34
CA PRO A 3 -11.51 3.66 -17.45
C PRO A 3 -12.63 4.64 -17.08
N MET A 4 -13.46 4.28 -16.08
CA MET A 4 -14.49 5.16 -15.53
C MET A 4 -13.84 6.32 -14.77
N ILE A 5 -12.89 6.04 -13.89
CA ILE A 5 -12.15 7.05 -13.13
C ILE A 5 -11.40 8.00 -14.07
N GLU A 6 -10.67 7.47 -15.04
CA GLU A 6 -9.97 8.28 -16.04
C GLU A 6 -10.92 9.11 -16.90
N LYS A 7 -12.14 8.62 -17.18
CA LYS A 7 -13.16 9.39 -17.90
C LYS A 7 -13.59 10.62 -17.09
N VAL A 8 -13.78 10.49 -15.78
CA VAL A 8 -14.10 11.64 -14.91
C VAL A 8 -12.94 12.64 -14.93
N LEU A 9 -11.69 12.19 -14.76
CA LEU A 9 -10.51 13.07 -14.83
C LEU A 9 -10.44 13.84 -16.16
N ARG A 10 -10.63 13.14 -17.30
CA ARG A 10 -10.59 13.74 -18.63
C ARG A 10 -11.67 14.80 -18.86
N GLN A 11 -12.85 14.69 -18.23
CA GLN A 11 -13.89 15.71 -18.32
C GLN A 11 -13.44 17.07 -17.76
N TYR A 12 -12.48 17.07 -16.84
CA TYR A 12 -11.91 18.27 -16.21
C TYR A 12 -10.48 18.56 -16.69
N GLY A 13 -10.10 18.06 -17.87
CA GLY A 13 -8.81 18.35 -18.51
C GLY A 13 -7.62 17.58 -17.93
N ASP A 14 -7.84 16.61 -17.05
CA ASP A 14 -6.78 15.75 -16.51
C ASP A 14 -6.65 14.46 -17.32
N ASN A 15 -5.53 14.33 -18.05
CA ASN A 15 -5.26 13.19 -18.93
C ASN A 15 -4.49 12.04 -18.24
N THR A 16 -4.53 11.96 -16.89
CA THR A 16 -3.87 10.88 -16.16
C THR A 16 -4.36 9.51 -16.62
N ILE A 17 -3.40 8.65 -16.95
CA ILE A 17 -3.61 7.23 -17.20
C ILE A 17 -3.20 6.48 -15.93
N LEU A 18 -4.09 5.64 -15.41
CA LEU A 18 -3.90 4.93 -14.14
C LEU A 18 -3.38 3.51 -14.34
N GLY A 19 -3.63 2.90 -15.49
CA GLY A 19 -3.12 1.57 -15.80
C GLY A 19 -2.93 1.34 -17.30
N PRO A 20 -2.31 0.22 -17.68
CA PRO A 20 -2.14 -0.13 -19.08
C PRO A 20 -3.50 -0.31 -19.76
N LYS A 21 -3.59 0.10 -21.02
CA LYS A 21 -4.81 -0.11 -21.82
C LYS A 21 -5.12 -1.60 -21.95
N LEU A 22 -6.33 -1.99 -21.55
CA LEU A 22 -6.87 -3.32 -21.80
C LEU A 22 -7.16 -3.48 -23.30
N ILE A 23 -6.58 -4.51 -23.92
CA ILE A 23 -6.79 -4.85 -25.34
C ILE A 23 -7.88 -5.91 -25.48
N ALA A 24 -7.80 -6.98 -24.69
CA ALA A 24 -8.77 -8.08 -24.71
C ALA A 24 -8.84 -8.76 -23.35
N SER A 25 -10.00 -9.31 -23.01
CA SER A 25 -10.16 -10.15 -21.83
C SER A 25 -11.28 -11.15 -22.03
N SER A 26 -11.15 -12.32 -21.41
CA SER A 26 -12.21 -13.32 -21.29
C SER A 26 -12.29 -13.79 -19.86
N THR A 27 -13.49 -13.84 -19.30
CA THR A 27 -13.78 -14.51 -18.02
C THR A 27 -14.20 -15.96 -18.23
N THR A 28 -14.49 -16.37 -19.48
CA THR A 28 -14.79 -17.75 -19.86
C THR A 28 -13.53 -18.53 -20.20
N THR A 29 -13.47 -19.82 -19.87
CA THR A 29 -12.27 -20.65 -20.02
C THR A 29 -11.81 -20.81 -21.47
N PRO A 30 -10.52 -20.60 -21.78
CA PRO A 30 -9.47 -20.13 -20.87
C PRO A 30 -9.66 -18.65 -20.52
N SER A 31 -9.63 -18.34 -19.22
CA SER A 31 -9.68 -16.95 -18.74
C SER A 31 -8.36 -16.25 -19.09
N TYR A 32 -8.42 -15.02 -19.59
CA TYR A 32 -7.24 -14.25 -19.94
C TYR A 32 -7.51 -12.75 -19.86
N VAL A 33 -6.42 -11.99 -19.70
CA VAL A 33 -6.40 -10.53 -19.78
C VAL A 33 -5.16 -10.14 -20.58
N VAL A 34 -5.34 -9.30 -21.61
CA VAL A 34 -4.28 -8.85 -22.50
C VAL A 34 -4.23 -7.33 -22.44
N PHE A 35 -3.07 -6.81 -22.05
CA PHE A 35 -2.79 -5.39 -21.99
C PHE A 35 -1.87 -4.96 -23.13
N GLU A 36 -1.82 -3.66 -23.37
CA GLU A 36 -0.78 -3.08 -24.22
C GLU A 36 0.62 -3.28 -23.63
N ASP A 37 1.59 -3.40 -24.52
CA ASP A 37 2.99 -3.49 -24.14
C ASP A 37 3.53 -2.09 -23.81
N LEU A 38 3.79 -1.85 -22.53
CA LEU A 38 4.33 -0.59 -22.03
C LEU A 38 5.81 -0.39 -22.40
N ALA A 39 6.56 -1.47 -22.66
CA ALA A 39 7.96 -1.36 -23.09
C ALA A 39 8.05 -0.63 -24.45
N LEU A 40 7.11 -0.90 -25.37
CA LEU A 40 6.99 -0.19 -26.64
C LEU A 40 6.67 1.31 -26.48
N LYS A 41 6.20 1.73 -25.31
CA LYS A 41 5.94 3.13 -24.95
C LYS A 41 7.08 3.77 -24.16
N GLY A 42 8.20 3.07 -23.97
CA GLY A 42 9.38 3.55 -23.25
C GLY A 42 9.29 3.42 -21.74
N TYR A 43 8.36 2.60 -21.21
CA TYR A 43 8.35 2.29 -19.78
C TYR A 43 9.34 1.18 -19.46
N THR A 44 10.00 1.28 -18.32
CA THR A 44 10.89 0.26 -17.77
C THR A 44 10.53 -0.03 -16.32
N THR A 45 10.86 -1.21 -15.82
CA THR A 45 10.73 -1.50 -14.38
C THR A 45 11.75 -0.68 -13.58
N ILE A 46 11.50 -0.50 -12.28
CA ILE A 46 12.45 0.16 -11.37
C ILE A 46 13.73 -0.69 -11.16
N GLY A 47 13.63 -2.00 -11.37
CA GLY A 47 14.69 -2.97 -11.10
C GLY A 47 14.77 -3.34 -9.62
N TYR A 48 15.97 -3.68 -9.16
CA TYR A 48 16.26 -4.08 -7.78
C TYR A 48 16.82 -2.90 -6.99
N ARG A 49 15.97 -1.91 -6.75
CA ARG A 49 16.28 -0.74 -5.92
C ARG A 49 15.01 -0.11 -5.36
N HIS A 50 15.18 0.74 -4.36
CA HIS A 50 14.11 1.64 -3.93
C HIS A 50 13.89 2.76 -4.98
N PRO A 51 12.65 3.26 -5.10
CA PRO A 51 12.34 4.43 -5.90
C PRO A 51 12.98 5.67 -5.28
N ASN A 52 13.27 6.68 -6.11
CA ASN A 52 13.67 7.99 -5.61
C ASN A 52 12.44 8.85 -5.26
N LEU A 53 12.68 10.02 -4.63
CA LEU A 53 11.60 10.86 -4.11
C LEU A 53 10.66 11.37 -5.22
N GLU A 54 11.18 11.65 -6.41
CA GLU A 54 10.40 12.11 -7.56
C GLU A 54 9.51 10.98 -8.11
N GLU A 55 10.09 9.77 -8.28
CA GLU A 55 9.38 8.56 -8.66
C GLU A 55 8.24 8.26 -7.67
N MET A 56 8.50 8.40 -6.37
CA MET A 56 7.48 8.19 -5.33
C MET A 56 6.38 9.26 -5.33
N LYS A 57 6.72 10.54 -5.57
CA LYS A 57 5.72 11.60 -5.69
C LYS A 57 4.77 11.36 -6.87
N ILE A 58 5.27 11.01 -8.05
CA ILE A 58 4.38 10.71 -9.19
C ILE A 58 3.54 9.46 -8.93
N THR A 59 4.12 8.46 -8.27
CA THR A 59 3.40 7.26 -7.83
C THR A 59 2.24 7.60 -6.90
N LEU A 60 2.49 8.39 -5.85
CA LEU A 60 1.47 8.85 -4.91
C LEU A 60 0.45 9.81 -5.55
N LEU A 61 0.84 10.58 -6.57
CA LEU A 61 -0.08 11.41 -7.34
C LEU A 61 -1.14 10.55 -8.05
N LYS A 62 -0.74 9.43 -8.67
CA LYS A 62 -1.68 8.52 -9.33
C LYS A 62 -2.59 7.82 -8.32
N LEU A 63 -2.04 7.39 -7.18
CA LEU A 63 -2.82 6.85 -6.08
C LEU A 63 -3.83 7.87 -5.53
N ALA A 64 -3.41 9.12 -5.33
CA ALA A 64 -4.28 10.20 -4.86
C ALA A 64 -5.45 10.46 -5.82
N LYS A 65 -5.20 10.43 -7.13
CA LYS A 65 -6.26 10.58 -8.15
C LYS A 65 -7.22 9.39 -8.18
N LEU A 66 -6.70 8.16 -8.11
CA LEU A 66 -7.51 6.95 -7.98
C LEU A 66 -8.45 7.06 -6.77
N HIS A 67 -7.90 7.43 -5.62
CA HIS A 67 -8.64 7.54 -4.36
C HIS A 67 -9.65 8.69 -4.39
N ALA A 68 -9.27 9.87 -4.88
CA ALA A 68 -10.15 11.04 -4.93
C ALA A 68 -11.38 10.79 -5.79
N ILE A 69 -11.21 10.25 -7.00
CA ILE A 69 -12.34 10.03 -7.89
C ILE A 69 -13.23 8.90 -7.40
N SER A 70 -12.67 7.81 -6.85
CA SER A 70 -13.49 6.76 -6.24
C SER A 70 -14.23 7.23 -5.00
N TYR A 71 -13.62 8.09 -4.16
CA TYR A 71 -14.30 8.75 -3.06
C TYR A 71 -15.50 9.57 -3.55
N LYS A 72 -15.28 10.43 -4.57
CA LYS A 72 -16.35 11.22 -5.20
C LYS A 72 -17.49 10.34 -5.71
N LEU A 73 -17.17 9.32 -6.52
CA LEU A 73 -18.16 8.39 -7.08
C LEU A 73 -18.94 7.68 -5.98
N CYS A 74 -18.28 7.25 -4.90
CA CYS A 74 -18.94 6.62 -3.77
C CYS A 74 -19.97 7.53 -3.09
N LYS A 75 -19.67 8.83 -3.00
CA LYS A 75 -20.54 9.81 -2.32
C LYS A 75 -21.66 10.33 -3.22
N GLU A 76 -21.49 10.29 -4.54
CA GLU A 76 -22.45 10.81 -5.52
C GLU A 76 -23.36 9.72 -6.10
N GLU A 77 -22.94 8.45 -6.08
CA GLU A 77 -23.66 7.35 -6.72
C GLU A 77 -23.87 6.17 -5.76
N GLU A 78 -25.12 5.87 -5.42
CA GLU A 78 -25.43 4.88 -4.38
C GLU A 78 -25.09 3.43 -4.74
N ASP A 79 -25.13 3.06 -6.03
CA ASP A 79 -24.95 1.70 -6.54
C ASP A 79 -23.80 1.58 -7.55
N ASN A 80 -22.73 2.36 -7.33
CA ASN A 80 -21.59 2.33 -8.25
C ASN A 80 -20.82 0.99 -8.15
N ILE A 81 -20.43 0.43 -9.29
CA ILE A 81 -19.66 -0.82 -9.43
C ILE A 81 -18.37 -0.85 -8.59
N ILE A 82 -17.79 0.31 -8.25
CA ILE A 82 -16.62 0.35 -7.36
C ILE A 82 -16.88 -0.29 -5.99
N MET A 83 -18.12 -0.20 -5.50
CA MET A 83 -18.50 -0.70 -4.17
C MET A 83 -18.60 -2.23 -4.12
N THR A 84 -18.60 -2.90 -5.29
CA THR A 84 -18.61 -4.36 -5.36
C THR A 84 -17.21 -4.96 -5.25
N LEU A 85 -16.17 -4.13 -5.13
CA LEU A 85 -14.80 -4.59 -4.89
C LEU A 85 -14.62 -4.90 -3.40
N ASP A 86 -15.04 -6.10 -2.98
CA ASP A 86 -15.05 -6.51 -1.57
C ASP A 86 -14.00 -7.58 -1.24
N LYS A 87 -13.14 -7.94 -2.20
CA LYS A 87 -12.09 -8.96 -2.07
C LYS A 87 -10.70 -8.36 -2.21
N GLY A 88 -9.98 -8.30 -1.09
CA GLY A 88 -8.58 -7.87 -1.00
C GLY A 88 -7.70 -8.94 -0.33
N SER A 89 -6.44 -8.58 -0.08
CA SER A 89 -5.41 -9.50 0.43
C SER A 89 -5.75 -10.16 1.78
N MET A 90 -6.44 -9.45 2.67
CA MET A 90 -6.73 -9.95 4.03
C MET A 90 -8.08 -10.66 4.19
N ASN A 91 -9.01 -10.53 3.24
CA ASN A 91 -10.37 -11.08 3.35
C ASN A 91 -10.77 -12.03 2.19
N SER A 92 -9.82 -12.36 1.31
CA SER A 92 -9.99 -13.35 0.24
C SER A 92 -9.52 -14.75 0.64
N ALA A 93 -8.63 -14.84 1.64
CA ALA A 93 -8.11 -16.08 2.21
C ALA A 93 -7.70 -15.84 3.67
N ASP A 94 -7.46 -16.91 4.43
CA ASP A 94 -6.92 -16.80 5.78
C ASP A 94 -5.43 -16.39 5.73
N PRO A 95 -5.07 -15.18 6.18
CA PRO A 95 -3.69 -14.69 6.10
C PRO A 95 -2.73 -15.48 7.00
N THR A 96 -3.22 -16.20 8.02
CA THR A 96 -2.39 -17.00 8.93
C THR A 96 -1.85 -18.27 8.29
N THR A 97 -2.32 -18.60 7.08
CA THR A 97 -1.78 -19.70 6.27
C THR A 97 -0.42 -19.37 5.65
N PHE A 98 -0.09 -18.08 5.48
CA PHE A 98 1.19 -17.68 4.92
C PHE A 98 2.33 -17.77 5.96
N PRO A 99 3.48 -18.40 5.64
CA PRO A 99 4.56 -18.62 6.61
C PRO A 99 5.10 -17.34 7.26
N HIS A 100 5.23 -16.24 6.51
CA HIS A 100 5.70 -14.95 7.04
C HIS A 100 4.73 -14.35 8.06
N VAL A 101 3.41 -14.54 7.90
CA VAL A 101 2.42 -14.12 8.91
C VAL A 101 2.44 -15.07 10.10
N LYS A 102 2.44 -16.38 9.83
CA LYS A 102 2.36 -17.44 10.85
C LYS A 102 3.56 -17.45 11.79
N TYR A 103 4.76 -17.26 11.25
CA TYR A 103 6.02 -17.41 12.00
C TYR A 103 6.77 -16.09 12.17
N GLY A 104 6.56 -15.09 11.31
CA GLY A 104 7.38 -13.88 11.27
C GLY A 104 7.40 -13.11 12.57
N ILE A 105 6.24 -12.84 13.19
CA ILE A 105 6.18 -12.11 14.48
C ILE A 105 6.91 -12.89 15.58
N ARG A 106 6.73 -14.21 15.64
CA ARG A 106 7.42 -15.06 16.62
C ARG A 106 8.94 -14.98 16.44
N PHE A 107 9.43 -15.23 15.22
CA PHE A 107 10.86 -15.19 14.91
C PHE A 107 11.44 -13.80 15.18
N LEU A 108 10.74 -12.75 14.78
CA LEU A 108 11.17 -11.39 15.04
C LEU A 108 11.30 -11.16 16.54
N LYS A 109 10.31 -11.51 17.37
CA LYS A 109 10.42 -11.37 18.83
C LYS A 109 11.60 -12.16 19.43
N GLU A 110 11.88 -13.36 18.94
CA GLU A 110 13.05 -14.16 19.36
C GLU A 110 14.35 -13.40 19.07
N ILE A 111 14.52 -12.92 17.83
CA ILE A 111 15.68 -12.13 17.38
C ILE A 111 15.82 -10.83 18.19
N LEU A 112 14.71 -10.07 18.35
CA LEU A 112 14.72 -8.84 19.13
C LEU A 112 15.07 -9.08 20.61
N SER A 113 14.72 -10.24 21.18
CA SER A 113 15.03 -10.59 22.58
C SER A 113 16.51 -10.82 22.83
N GLU A 114 17.26 -11.18 21.80
CA GLU A 114 18.72 -11.37 21.82
C GLU A 114 19.48 -10.06 21.57
N SER A 115 18.80 -9.04 21.01
CA SER A 115 19.36 -7.72 20.79
C SER A 115 19.33 -6.86 22.05
N GLY A 116 20.47 -6.25 22.41
CA GLY A 116 20.61 -5.46 23.63
C GLY A 116 19.66 -4.26 23.70
N ASP A 117 19.50 -3.52 22.60
CA ASP A 117 18.70 -2.31 22.54
C ASP A 117 17.28 -2.53 22.02
N LEU A 118 17.04 -3.54 21.17
CA LEU A 118 15.71 -3.82 20.63
C LEU A 118 14.83 -4.67 21.55
N LYS A 119 15.42 -5.41 22.51
CA LYS A 119 14.68 -6.27 23.46
C LYS A 119 13.56 -5.53 24.20
N GLN A 120 13.72 -4.23 24.42
CA GLN A 120 12.70 -3.40 25.09
C GLN A 120 11.36 -3.34 24.34
N TYR A 121 11.33 -3.62 23.03
CA TYR A 121 10.10 -3.58 22.22
C TYR A 121 9.29 -4.88 22.27
N VAL A 122 9.88 -5.99 22.73
CA VAL A 122 9.21 -7.31 22.76
C VAL A 122 7.93 -7.31 23.60
N PRO A 123 7.88 -6.71 24.83
CA PRO A 123 6.65 -6.63 25.60
C PRO A 123 5.54 -5.82 24.91
N TYR A 124 5.89 -4.75 24.19
CA TYR A 124 4.93 -3.95 23.44
C TYR A 124 4.32 -4.74 22.30
N ILE A 125 5.13 -5.45 21.50
CA ILE A 125 4.64 -6.32 20.42
C ILE A 125 3.72 -7.41 21.00
N ALA A 126 4.14 -8.07 22.08
CA ALA A 126 3.35 -9.13 22.73
C ALA A 126 1.98 -8.62 23.24
N SER A 127 1.89 -7.35 23.64
CA SER A 127 0.63 -6.78 24.14
C SER A 127 -0.45 -6.61 23.06
N VAL A 128 -0.07 -6.50 21.78
CA VAL A 128 -1.01 -6.23 20.68
C VAL A 128 -1.01 -7.25 19.54
N GLU A 129 -0.04 -8.19 19.50
CA GLU A 129 0.12 -9.12 18.36
C GLU A 129 -1.15 -9.94 18.05
N HIS A 130 -1.92 -10.29 19.08
CA HIS A 130 -3.17 -11.04 18.95
C HIS A 130 -4.28 -10.25 18.25
N LEU A 131 -4.20 -8.91 18.22
CA LEU A 131 -5.17 -8.02 17.57
C LEU A 131 -4.85 -7.76 16.10
N LEU A 132 -3.60 -7.97 15.66
CA LEU A 132 -3.11 -7.49 14.37
C LEU A 132 -3.90 -8.07 13.19
N CYS A 133 -4.05 -9.40 13.13
CA CYS A 133 -4.79 -10.05 12.05
C CYS A 133 -6.28 -9.71 12.12
N GLU A 134 -6.92 -9.85 13.30
CA GLU A 134 -8.35 -9.59 13.49
C GLU A 134 -8.71 -8.15 13.08
N LYS A 135 -8.01 -7.15 13.61
CA LYS A 135 -8.29 -5.74 13.31
C LYS A 135 -7.97 -5.34 11.88
N SER A 136 -6.99 -6.01 11.25
CA SER A 136 -6.74 -5.83 9.82
C SER A 136 -7.87 -6.42 8.98
N ILE A 137 -8.37 -7.61 9.32
CA ILE A 137 -9.53 -8.22 8.64
C ILE A 137 -10.79 -7.36 8.82
N ASP A 138 -11.04 -6.84 10.03
CA ASP A 138 -12.14 -5.92 10.31
C ASP A 138 -12.09 -4.69 9.39
N MET A 139 -10.90 -4.06 9.25
CA MET A 139 -10.69 -2.93 8.35
C MET A 139 -11.05 -3.27 6.89
N PHE A 140 -10.58 -4.41 6.38
CA PHE A 140 -10.85 -4.84 5.01
C PHE A 140 -12.35 -5.14 4.76
N ASN A 141 -13.09 -5.48 5.81
CA ASN A 141 -14.53 -5.75 5.72
C ASN A 141 -15.40 -4.52 6.06
N GLU A 142 -14.82 -3.40 6.49
CA GLU A 142 -15.55 -2.26 7.02
C GLU A 142 -16.57 -1.69 6.02
N ALA A 143 -16.17 -1.58 4.75
CA ALA A 143 -17.04 -1.06 3.69
C ALA A 143 -18.28 -1.95 3.44
N GLY A 144 -18.18 -3.26 3.71
CA GLY A 144 -19.29 -4.21 3.59
C GLY A 144 -20.37 -4.05 4.67
N SER A 145 -20.11 -3.27 5.73
CA SER A 145 -21.10 -3.02 6.80
C SER A 145 -22.26 -2.12 6.38
N GLY A 146 -22.20 -1.51 5.18
CA GLY A 146 -23.20 -0.57 4.68
C GLY A 146 -23.09 0.84 5.27
N LYS A 147 -22.16 1.07 6.22
CA LYS A 147 -21.84 2.42 6.71
C LYS A 147 -21.07 3.19 5.65
N ARG A 148 -21.53 4.41 5.34
CA ARG A 148 -20.98 5.29 4.28
C ARG A 148 -20.46 6.63 4.80
N ASP A 149 -20.42 6.82 6.10
CA ASP A 149 -19.95 8.02 6.78
C ASP A 149 -18.41 8.15 6.79
N GLY A 150 -17.69 7.04 6.65
CA GLY A 150 -16.23 7.01 6.57
C GLY A 150 -15.61 7.53 5.26
N ILE A 151 -14.27 7.49 5.23
CA ILE A 151 -13.45 7.76 4.04
C ILE A 151 -13.21 6.44 3.33
N PHE A 152 -14.02 6.14 2.32
CA PHE A 152 -13.88 4.93 1.51
C PHE A 152 -13.46 5.27 0.08
N VAL A 153 -12.52 4.50 -0.44
CA VAL A 153 -11.88 4.67 -1.75
C VAL A 153 -11.68 3.31 -2.39
N VAL A 154 -11.47 3.29 -3.70
CA VAL A 154 -10.89 2.11 -4.36
C VAL A 154 -9.40 2.13 -4.14
N ASN A 155 -8.93 1.20 -3.31
CA ASN A 155 -7.52 0.92 -3.12
C ASN A 155 -7.01 0.07 -4.29
N HIS A 156 -5.76 0.32 -4.68
CA HIS A 156 -4.99 -0.55 -5.55
C HIS A 156 -4.91 -1.96 -4.97
N GLY A 157 -4.67 -2.08 -3.66
CA GLY A 157 -4.68 -3.35 -2.91
C GLY A 157 -3.35 -4.11 -2.95
N ASP A 158 -2.58 -3.97 -4.04
CA ASP A 158 -1.24 -4.56 -4.21
C ASP A 158 -0.16 -3.52 -4.55
N PHE A 159 -0.10 -2.44 -3.78
CA PHE A 159 0.70 -1.27 -4.11
C PHE A 159 2.19 -1.44 -3.76
N HIS A 160 2.92 -2.29 -4.50
CA HIS A 160 4.36 -2.54 -4.30
C HIS A 160 5.23 -2.23 -5.54
N LEU A 161 6.55 -2.17 -5.34
CA LEU A 161 7.54 -1.67 -6.31
C LEU A 161 7.59 -2.42 -7.64
N LYS A 162 7.29 -3.73 -7.64
CA LYS A 162 7.27 -4.54 -8.88
C LYS A 162 6.02 -4.27 -9.73
N ASN A 163 4.98 -3.68 -9.15
CA ASN A 163 3.76 -3.29 -9.84
C ASN A 163 3.83 -1.86 -10.38
N ILE A 164 5.05 -1.36 -10.60
CA ILE A 164 5.30 -0.01 -11.11
C ILE A 164 6.33 -0.04 -12.22
N MET A 165 6.04 0.70 -13.29
CA MET A 165 7.00 1.03 -14.32
C MET A 165 7.20 2.53 -14.41
N ILE A 166 8.42 2.96 -14.69
CA ILE A 166 8.79 4.37 -14.86
C ILE A 166 9.05 4.64 -16.33
N LYS A 167 8.78 5.86 -16.77
CA LYS A 167 9.13 6.35 -18.10
C LYS A 167 10.01 7.57 -17.97
N LYS A 168 11.16 7.52 -18.63
CA LYS A 168 12.11 8.65 -18.68
C LYS A 168 12.27 9.14 -20.11
N ASN A 169 12.44 10.45 -20.25
CA ASN A 169 12.99 11.04 -21.45
C ASN A 169 14.39 11.52 -21.11
N GLU A 170 15.41 10.87 -21.71
CA GLU A 170 16.79 10.95 -21.23
C GLU A 170 16.85 10.59 -19.73
N ASP A 171 17.32 11.50 -18.88
CA ASP A 171 17.37 11.30 -17.43
C ASP A 171 16.17 11.89 -16.67
N THR A 172 15.25 12.56 -17.37
CA THR A 172 14.09 13.21 -16.76
C THR A 172 12.92 12.24 -16.62
N LEU A 173 12.40 12.07 -15.41
CA LEU A 173 11.19 11.31 -15.17
C LEU A 173 9.99 12.01 -15.83
N THR A 174 9.26 11.26 -16.66
CA THR A 174 8.12 11.80 -17.43
C THR A 174 6.79 11.16 -17.07
N ASP A 175 6.78 9.90 -16.64
CA ASP A 175 5.58 9.26 -16.10
C ASP A 175 5.93 8.05 -15.23
N VAL A 176 4.94 7.59 -14.47
CA VAL A 176 4.94 6.32 -13.74
C VAL A 176 3.66 5.57 -14.09
N MET A 177 3.72 4.28 -14.41
CA MET A 177 2.55 3.43 -14.63
C MET A 177 2.37 2.48 -13.46
N LEU A 178 1.15 2.42 -12.92
CA LEU A 178 0.74 1.41 -11.95
C LEU A 178 0.22 0.18 -12.69
N LEU A 179 0.53 -1.00 -12.18
CA LEU A 179 0.20 -2.30 -12.77
C LEU A 179 -0.52 -3.17 -11.74
N ASP A 180 -1.15 -4.23 -12.23
CA ASP A 180 -1.69 -5.31 -11.40
C ASP A 180 -2.73 -4.89 -10.34
N TYR A 181 -3.97 -4.73 -10.80
CA TYR A 181 -5.13 -4.36 -10.00
C TYR A 181 -5.95 -5.59 -9.53
N GLN A 182 -5.32 -6.78 -9.43
CA GLN A 182 -6.04 -8.04 -9.22
C GLN A 182 -6.72 -8.17 -7.85
N ILE A 183 -6.20 -7.49 -6.82
CA ILE A 183 -6.75 -7.49 -5.45
C ILE A 183 -7.21 -6.10 -4.99
N SER A 184 -7.61 -5.24 -5.94
CA SER A 184 -8.18 -3.93 -5.61
C SER A 184 -9.46 -4.07 -4.80
N ILE A 185 -9.58 -3.23 -3.77
CA ILE A 185 -10.65 -3.31 -2.78
C ILE A 185 -11.21 -1.92 -2.47
N PHE A 186 -12.53 -1.83 -2.35
CA PHE A 186 -13.22 -0.67 -1.84
C PHE A 186 -13.19 -0.67 -0.31
N GLY A 187 -12.50 0.31 0.28
CA GLY A 187 -12.22 0.33 1.70
C GLY A 187 -11.52 1.60 2.15
N SER A 188 -11.03 1.60 3.40
CA SER A 188 -10.26 2.74 3.93
C SER A 188 -9.01 3.02 3.07
N PRO A 189 -8.63 4.29 2.82
CA PRO A 189 -7.36 4.62 2.17
C PRO A 189 -6.15 4.16 3.01
N ALA A 190 -6.35 3.82 4.28
CA ALA A 190 -5.31 3.29 5.14
C ALA A 190 -4.72 1.97 4.63
N ILE A 191 -5.47 1.21 3.80
CA ILE A 191 -5.00 -0.02 3.16
C ILE A 191 -3.74 0.29 2.35
N ASP A 192 -3.86 1.14 1.32
CA ASP A 192 -2.71 1.47 0.46
C ASP A 192 -1.72 2.41 1.13
N LEU A 193 -2.13 3.33 2.01
CA LEU A 193 -1.23 4.32 2.59
C LEU A 193 -0.25 3.72 3.62
N HIS A 194 -0.72 2.85 4.52
CA HIS A 194 0.19 2.10 5.39
C HIS A 194 1.06 1.13 4.57
N TYR A 195 0.49 0.51 3.54
CA TYR A 195 1.23 -0.38 2.65
C TYR A 195 2.34 0.37 1.91
N ALA A 196 2.07 1.54 1.33
CA ALA A 196 3.07 2.36 0.67
C ALA A 196 4.22 2.74 1.62
N PHE A 197 3.89 3.14 2.84
CA PHE A 197 4.90 3.47 3.83
C PHE A 197 5.88 2.31 4.08
N ILE A 198 5.38 1.08 4.23
CA ILE A 198 6.22 -0.09 4.53
C ILE A 198 6.87 -0.68 3.29
N MET A 199 6.13 -0.85 2.20
CA MET A 199 6.53 -1.66 1.04
C MET A 199 7.13 -0.85 -0.10
N MET A 200 6.80 0.44 -0.19
CA MET A 200 7.19 1.28 -1.33
C MET A 200 8.31 2.23 -1.01
N PHE A 201 8.29 2.82 0.18
CA PHE A 201 9.29 3.81 0.56
C PHE A 201 10.65 3.12 0.74
N GLY A 202 11.73 3.84 0.46
CA GLY A 202 13.07 3.43 0.92
C GLY A 202 13.26 3.81 2.40
N PRO A 203 14.31 3.30 3.06
CA PRO A 203 14.56 3.60 4.48
C PRO A 203 14.69 5.11 4.79
N GLU A 204 15.36 5.86 3.92
CA GLU A 204 15.48 7.32 4.03
C GLU A 204 14.12 8.01 3.92
N MET A 205 13.27 7.59 2.98
CA MET A 205 11.93 8.16 2.84
C MET A 205 11.07 7.91 4.07
N ARG A 206 11.12 6.69 4.63
CA ARG A 206 10.39 6.38 5.86
C ARG A 206 10.85 7.25 7.02
N ARG A 207 12.15 7.46 7.15
CA ARG A 207 12.75 8.23 8.26
C ARG A 207 12.49 9.73 8.11
N ASP A 208 12.81 10.29 6.95
CA ASP A 208 12.98 11.75 6.78
C ASP A 208 11.85 12.39 5.98
N HIS A 209 11.14 11.63 5.13
CA HIS A 209 10.16 12.17 4.18
C HIS A 209 8.73 11.64 4.35
N TYR A 210 8.43 10.88 5.41
CA TYR A 210 7.09 10.32 5.62
C TYR A 210 6.01 11.40 5.62
N ASP A 211 6.18 12.44 6.43
CA ASP A 211 5.17 13.49 6.57
C ASP A 211 5.07 14.35 5.31
N GLU A 212 6.18 14.55 4.60
CA GLU A 212 6.21 15.22 3.30
C GLU A 212 5.40 14.44 2.25
N LEU A 213 5.64 13.13 2.14
CA LEU A 213 4.98 12.26 1.16
C LEU A 213 3.49 12.07 1.47
N LEU A 214 3.13 11.92 2.76
CA LEU A 214 1.73 11.89 3.17
C LEU A 214 1.04 13.23 2.92
N TYR A 215 1.70 14.35 3.21
CA TYR A 215 1.18 15.68 2.88
C TYR A 215 0.95 15.82 1.37
N PHE A 216 1.94 15.44 0.56
CA PHE A 216 1.85 15.46 -0.90
C PHE A 216 0.66 14.64 -1.42
N TYR A 217 0.46 13.43 -0.91
CA TYR A 217 -0.69 12.60 -1.25
C TYR A 217 -2.01 13.31 -0.92
N ILE A 218 -2.16 13.80 0.32
CA ILE A 218 -3.41 14.42 0.78
C ILE A 218 -3.73 15.67 -0.04
N THR A 219 -2.73 16.54 -0.28
CA THR A 219 -2.92 17.75 -1.08
C THR A 219 -3.41 17.41 -2.49
N ASN A 220 -2.82 16.41 -3.15
CA ASN A 220 -3.26 16.01 -4.49
C ASN A 220 -4.62 15.32 -4.50
N PHE A 221 -4.97 14.58 -3.45
CA PHE A 221 -6.31 14.01 -3.27
C PHE A 221 -7.35 15.14 -3.18
N GLN A 222 -7.10 16.15 -2.34
CA GLN A 222 -7.98 17.31 -2.17
C GLN A 222 -8.08 18.15 -3.45
N GLU A 223 -6.95 18.44 -4.10
CA GLU A 223 -6.93 19.17 -5.36
C GLU A 223 -7.71 18.46 -6.46
N THR A 224 -7.63 17.13 -6.53
CA THR A 224 -8.37 16.33 -7.50
C THR A 224 -9.88 16.44 -7.25
N LEU A 225 -10.33 16.38 -5.99
CA LEU A 225 -11.74 16.61 -5.64
C LEU A 225 -12.21 18.02 -6.00
N CYS A 226 -11.39 19.05 -5.71
CA CYS A 226 -11.69 20.43 -6.08
C CYS A 226 -11.80 20.62 -7.60
N LYS A 227 -10.83 20.12 -8.37
CA LYS A 227 -10.77 20.25 -9.84
C LYS A 227 -11.90 19.50 -10.53
N THR A 228 -12.37 18.39 -9.96
CA THR A 228 -13.51 17.62 -10.46
C THR A 228 -14.84 18.07 -9.86
N GLU A 229 -14.86 19.27 -9.29
CA GLU A 229 -16.04 19.95 -8.76
C GLU A 229 -16.87 19.11 -7.79
N TYR A 230 -16.22 18.27 -6.97
CA TYR A 230 -16.91 17.55 -5.90
C TYR A 230 -17.58 18.54 -4.93
N LYS A 231 -18.87 18.36 -4.67
CA LYS A 231 -19.68 19.29 -3.86
C LYS A 231 -19.86 18.85 -2.40
N GLY A 232 -19.41 17.65 -2.05
CA GLY A 232 -19.48 17.13 -0.69
C GLY A 232 -18.29 17.54 0.18
N HIS A 233 -18.18 16.91 1.34
CA HIS A 233 -17.10 17.15 2.29
C HIS A 233 -15.76 16.63 1.76
N ILE A 234 -14.76 17.48 1.68
CA ILE A 234 -13.40 17.08 1.28
C ILE A 234 -12.61 16.72 2.55
N PRO A 235 -12.18 15.46 2.72
CA PRO A 235 -11.36 15.05 3.86
C PRO A 235 -10.14 15.95 4.08
N THR A 236 -9.98 16.43 5.30
CA THR A 236 -8.87 17.27 5.75
C THR A 236 -7.61 16.43 6.02
N HIS A 237 -6.46 17.10 6.16
CA HIS A 237 -5.23 16.44 6.61
C HIS A 237 -5.39 15.75 7.97
N ILE A 238 -6.19 16.32 8.86
CA ILE A 238 -6.43 15.77 10.20
C ILE A 238 -7.28 14.50 10.08
N GLU A 239 -8.36 14.53 9.29
CA GLU A 239 -9.25 13.37 9.12
C GLU A 239 -8.54 12.19 8.45
N ILE A 240 -7.71 12.42 7.43
CA ILE A 240 -6.92 11.34 6.81
C ILE A 240 -5.91 10.76 7.82
N ARG A 241 -5.27 11.59 8.65
CA ARG A 241 -4.37 11.09 9.71
C ARG A 241 -5.12 10.31 10.79
N GLN A 242 -6.30 10.77 11.18
CA GLN A 242 -7.17 10.03 12.11
C GLN A 242 -7.58 8.68 11.55
N GLU A 243 -7.89 8.62 10.25
CA GLU A 243 -8.20 7.37 9.54
C GLU A 243 -7.01 6.39 9.54
N LEU A 244 -5.78 6.90 9.36
CA LEU A 244 -4.56 6.10 9.49
C LEU A 244 -4.34 5.60 10.92
N THR A 245 -4.56 6.45 11.93
CA THR A 245 -4.42 6.10 13.35
C THR A 245 -5.49 5.11 13.81
N LYS A 246 -6.73 5.24 13.32
CA LYS A 246 -7.82 4.28 13.55
C LYS A 246 -7.40 2.87 13.11
N HIS A 247 -6.69 2.79 11.98
CA HIS A 247 -6.20 1.56 11.39
C HIS A 247 -4.73 1.25 11.70
N ARG A 248 -4.20 1.73 12.84
CA ARG A 248 -2.80 1.54 13.26
C ARG A 248 -2.35 0.08 13.31
N TYR A 249 -3.26 -0.85 13.64
CA TYR A 249 -2.95 -2.29 13.68
C TYR A 249 -2.57 -2.85 12.31
N TRP A 250 -3.12 -2.32 11.22
CA TRP A 250 -2.70 -2.67 9.87
C TRP A 250 -1.27 -2.20 9.58
N GLY A 251 -0.95 -0.96 9.94
CA GLY A 251 0.42 -0.44 9.82
C GLY A 251 1.43 -1.24 10.64
N LEU A 252 1.07 -1.64 11.87
CA LEU A 252 1.94 -2.46 12.73
C LEU A 252 2.06 -3.90 12.21
N PHE A 253 0.98 -4.48 11.70
CA PHE A 253 1.01 -5.78 11.02
C PHE A 253 1.98 -5.77 9.83
N LEU A 254 1.90 -4.75 8.98
CA LEU A 254 2.81 -4.57 7.84
C LEU A 254 4.26 -4.39 8.31
N LEU A 255 4.50 -3.58 9.35
CA LEU A 255 5.86 -3.40 9.88
C LEU A 255 6.48 -4.75 10.30
N LEU A 256 5.73 -5.55 11.06
CA LEU A 256 6.25 -6.78 11.68
C LEU A 256 6.31 -7.97 10.72
N CYS A 257 5.42 -8.02 9.73
CA CYS A 257 5.29 -9.16 8.82
C CYS A 257 5.82 -8.89 7.40
N PHE A 258 5.89 -7.62 6.97
CA PHE A 258 6.14 -7.26 5.56
C PHE A 258 7.37 -6.38 5.32
N LEU A 259 7.87 -5.64 6.31
CA LEU A 259 9.03 -4.75 6.10
C LEU A 259 10.24 -5.47 5.48
N LEU A 260 10.46 -6.75 5.85
CA LEU A 260 11.51 -7.56 5.24
C LEU A 260 11.41 -7.59 3.71
N PHE A 261 10.21 -7.74 3.15
CA PHE A 261 10.02 -7.84 1.71
C PHE A 261 10.38 -6.55 0.97
N ASN A 262 10.34 -5.39 1.63
CA ASN A 262 10.85 -4.14 1.05
C ASN A 262 12.35 -4.26 0.71
N TYR A 263 13.14 -4.94 1.55
CA TYR A 263 14.56 -5.21 1.29
C TYR A 263 14.75 -6.30 0.25
N ILE A 264 14.00 -7.40 0.35
CA ILE A 264 14.08 -8.52 -0.59
C ILE A 264 13.75 -8.07 -2.02
N LEU A 265 12.73 -7.24 -2.20
CA LEU A 265 12.33 -6.73 -3.52
C LEU A 265 13.35 -5.76 -4.12
N ALA A 266 14.19 -5.14 -3.30
CA ALA A 266 15.22 -4.20 -3.71
C ALA A 266 16.61 -4.84 -3.85
N ASP A 267 16.74 -6.17 -3.73
CA ASP A 267 18.00 -6.90 -3.87
C ASP A 267 17.89 -7.97 -4.96
N GLU A 268 18.74 -7.88 -5.98
CA GLU A 268 18.74 -8.81 -7.12
C GLU A 268 19.16 -10.24 -6.74
N ASN A 269 19.81 -10.41 -5.59
CA ASN A 269 20.33 -11.70 -5.14
C ASN A 269 19.34 -12.45 -4.24
N LYS A 270 18.18 -11.86 -3.96
CA LYS A 270 17.18 -12.42 -3.04
C LYS A 270 15.97 -12.91 -3.82
N ASP A 271 15.47 -14.08 -3.43
CA ASP A 271 14.25 -14.67 -4.00
C ASP A 271 13.10 -14.57 -3.00
N ILE A 272 12.06 -13.82 -3.36
CA ILE A 272 10.85 -13.67 -2.55
C ILE A 272 10.11 -15.01 -2.39
N ALA A 273 10.12 -15.88 -3.41
CA ALA A 273 9.45 -17.17 -3.34
C ALA A 273 10.12 -18.07 -2.29
N GLU A 274 11.46 -18.11 -2.28
CA GLU A 274 12.22 -18.87 -1.29
C GLU A 274 11.93 -18.39 0.15
N VAL A 275 11.91 -17.07 0.37
CA VAL A 275 11.57 -16.48 1.68
C VAL A 275 10.14 -16.82 2.11
N LEU A 276 9.19 -16.84 1.17
CA LEU A 276 7.79 -17.15 1.46
C LEU A 276 7.57 -18.64 1.75
N GLU A 277 8.33 -19.54 1.14
CA GLU A 277 8.14 -20.99 1.23
C GLU A 277 8.98 -21.64 2.33
N ASN A 278 10.09 -21.01 2.74
CA ASN A 278 11.04 -21.59 3.69
C ASN A 278 11.18 -20.75 4.97
N ALA A 279 10.71 -21.31 6.09
CA ALA A 279 10.76 -20.66 7.40
C ALA A 279 12.18 -20.44 7.94
N GLU A 280 13.16 -21.27 7.56
CA GLU A 280 14.57 -21.09 7.96
C GLU A 280 15.19 -19.92 7.20
N VAL A 281 14.89 -19.80 5.91
CA VAL A 281 15.32 -18.66 5.08
C VAL A 281 14.68 -17.37 5.59
N LEU A 282 13.36 -17.38 5.85
CA LEU A 282 12.67 -16.25 6.48
C LEU A 282 13.36 -15.80 7.78
N ARG A 283 13.68 -16.73 8.67
CA ARG A 283 14.35 -16.39 9.93
C ARG A 283 15.72 -15.75 9.71
N LYS A 284 16.53 -16.32 8.82
CA LYS A 284 17.86 -15.79 8.47
C LYS A 284 17.76 -14.37 7.90
N GLU A 285 16.77 -14.10 7.06
CA GLU A 285 16.55 -12.78 6.48
C GLU A 285 16.08 -11.75 7.53
N LEU A 286 15.35 -12.18 8.56
CA LEU A 286 14.98 -11.30 9.69
C LEU A 286 16.18 -10.90 10.57
N GLU A 287 17.31 -11.62 10.48
CA GLU A 287 18.56 -11.32 11.19
C GLU A 287 19.44 -10.31 10.42
N ASP A 288 19.03 -9.84 9.24
CA ASP A 288 19.80 -8.88 8.45
C ASP A 288 20.05 -7.58 9.26
N PRO A 289 21.32 -7.16 9.45
CA PRO A 289 21.66 -5.96 10.19
C PRO A 289 20.97 -4.69 9.66
N LYS A 290 20.76 -4.55 8.35
CA LYS A 290 20.08 -3.39 7.75
C LYS A 290 18.63 -3.31 8.21
N LEU A 291 17.94 -4.45 8.25
CA LEU A 291 16.57 -4.54 8.74
C LEU A 291 16.50 -4.19 10.23
N LEU A 292 17.42 -4.74 11.04
CA LEU A 292 17.46 -4.47 12.48
C LEU A 292 17.79 -2.99 12.78
N ASP A 293 18.68 -2.38 12.01
CA ASP A 293 18.99 -0.94 12.11
C ASP A 293 17.76 -0.08 11.80
N GLU A 294 16.99 -0.44 10.78
CA GLU A 294 15.74 0.26 10.47
C GLU A 294 14.66 0.04 11.55
N LEU A 295 14.53 -1.18 12.09
CA LEU A 295 13.58 -1.46 13.16
C LEU A 295 13.87 -0.65 14.44
N ARG A 296 15.12 -0.30 14.73
CA ARG A 296 15.45 0.61 15.86
C ARG A 296 14.77 1.97 15.72
N VAL A 297 14.71 2.48 14.49
CA VAL A 297 14.07 3.76 14.17
C VAL A 297 12.55 3.59 14.15
N LEU A 298 12.05 2.56 13.44
CA LEU A 298 10.62 2.40 13.22
C LEU A 298 9.87 1.96 14.48
N LEU A 299 10.39 1.03 15.29
CA LEU A 299 9.72 0.60 16.52
C LEU A 299 9.63 1.74 17.54
N SER A 300 10.67 2.57 17.65
CA SER A 300 10.66 3.80 18.45
C SER A 300 9.56 4.75 17.97
N ARG A 301 9.48 4.99 16.66
CA ARG A 301 8.45 5.84 16.06
C ARG A 301 7.04 5.30 16.30
N PHE A 302 6.80 4.01 16.09
CA PHE A 302 5.49 3.39 16.29
C PHE A 302 5.08 3.48 17.77
N LEU A 303 6.02 3.28 18.69
CA LEU A 303 5.79 3.47 20.12
C LEU A 303 5.34 4.89 20.45
N TYR A 304 6.08 5.91 20.01
CA TYR A 304 5.76 7.31 20.32
C TYR A 304 4.49 7.83 19.65
N ASN A 305 4.01 7.14 18.61
CA ASN A 305 2.75 7.47 17.93
C ASN A 305 1.57 6.59 18.41
N GLY A 306 1.71 5.84 19.51
CA GLY A 306 0.61 5.10 20.13
C GLY A 306 0.18 3.82 19.40
N TYR A 307 1.03 3.24 18.53
CA TYR A 307 0.66 2.04 17.77
C TYR A 307 0.51 0.78 18.63
N PHE A 308 1.05 0.77 19.84
CA PHE A 308 0.94 -0.33 20.81
C PHE A 308 -0.14 -0.10 21.89
N GLU A 309 -0.93 0.97 21.79
CA GLU A 309 -2.04 1.22 22.72
C GLU A 309 -3.28 0.41 22.32
N MET A 310 -3.90 -0.26 23.31
CA MET A 310 -5.11 -1.08 23.14
C MET A 310 -6.37 -0.23 22.99
#